data_AF-A0A2K6JUN2-F1
#
_entry.id   AF-A0A2K6JUN2-F1
#
_cell.length_a   1.000
_cell.length_b   1.000
_cell.length_c   1.000
_cell.angle_alpha   90.00
_cell.angle_beta   90.00
_cell.angle_gamma   90.00
#
_symmetry.space_group_name_H-M   'P 1'
#
loop_
_entity.id
_entity.type
_entity.pdbx_description
1 polymer ?
#
loop_
_entity_poly.entity_id
_entity_poly.type
_entity_poly.pdbx_seq_one_letter_code
_entity_poly.pdbx_strand_id
1 'polypeptide(L)'
;VGLSPNLDRQTMAEFSQKRGKRRGDEGLGSMVDFLLANARLVLGVGGAAVLGIATLAVKRFIDRATSPRDEDDTKGDSWKELSLLKATPHLQPRPPPAALSQPVLPLAPSPSAPEGPAETDPEVTSQLSSPAPLCLTLQERLLAFERDHVTIPAAQVALAKQLAGDIALELQAYFRSKFPELPFGAFVPGGPLYDGLQAGAADHVRLLVPLVLEPSLWSLVPGVDTVARDPRCWAVRRTQLEFCPRGSSPWDRFLVGGYLSSRILLELLRKALAASVNWPAIGSLLGCLIWPSMVSEELLLEVQHERLELTVAVLVAVPGADADDRLLLAWPLEGLAGNLWLQDLYPVEAARLRALDDHDAGTRRRLLLLLCAVCRGCSALGQLGRGHLTQVVLRLGEDNVDWTEAALGERFLQALELLIGSLEQASLPCHFNPSVNLFSSLREEEIDDIGYALYSGLQEPEGLL
;
A
#
# COMPACT_ATOMS: atom_id res chain seq x y z
N VAL A 1 -89.51 33.81 30.35
CA VAL A 1 -89.86 33.71 31.79
C VAL A 1 -88.65 33.13 32.50
N GLY A 2 -87.93 33.96 33.27
CA GLY A 2 -86.69 33.60 33.98
C GLY A 2 -85.51 33.17 33.09
N LEU A 3 -84.27 33.10 33.61
CA LEU A 3 -83.72 33.80 34.79
C LEU A 3 -82.18 33.78 34.69
N SER A 4 -81.55 34.96 34.80
CA SER A 4 -80.10 35.13 35.08
C SER A 4 -79.85 35.05 36.62
N PRO A 5 -78.63 35.20 37.20
CA PRO A 5 -77.35 35.57 36.58
C PRO A 5 -76.07 34.84 37.12
N ASN A 6 -74.94 35.22 36.54
CA ASN A 6 -73.56 35.39 37.08
C ASN A 6 -73.20 34.83 38.48
N LEU A 7 -72.01 34.21 38.59
CA LEU A 7 -70.87 34.89 39.24
C LEU A 7 -69.48 34.34 38.80
N ASP A 8 -68.49 35.21 38.98
CA ASP A 8 -67.04 35.16 38.67
C ASP A 8 -66.25 33.96 39.28
N ARG A 9 -64.92 33.73 39.06
CA ARG A 9 -63.80 34.70 38.92
C ARG A 9 -62.43 34.05 38.58
N GLN A 10 -61.56 34.74 37.81
CA GLN A 10 -60.06 34.63 37.75
C GLN A 10 -59.42 33.26 37.33
N THR A 11 -58.21 33.10 36.76
CA THR A 11 -57.04 33.94 36.34
C THR A 11 -56.32 33.19 35.17
N MET A 12 -55.88 33.78 34.04
CA MET A 12 -54.59 34.47 33.74
C MET A 12 -53.40 33.55 33.31
N ALA A 13 -52.50 34.05 32.42
CA ALA A 13 -51.32 33.42 31.75
C ALA A 13 -51.64 32.63 30.43
N GLU A 14 -51.17 32.98 29.21
CA GLU A 14 -49.81 33.04 28.58
C GLU A 14 -49.29 31.67 28.03
N PHE A 15 -48.58 31.50 26.89
CA PHE A 15 -48.22 32.35 25.72
C PHE A 15 -47.84 31.48 24.47
N SER A 16 -47.95 32.03 23.26
CA SER A 16 -47.15 31.79 22.02
C SER A 16 -47.05 30.42 21.28
N GLN A 17 -47.52 30.45 20.02
CA GLN A 17 -46.85 30.04 18.76
C GLN A 17 -46.11 28.68 18.60
N LYS A 18 -46.46 27.96 17.51
CA LYS A 18 -45.58 27.92 16.30
C LYS A 18 -46.31 27.48 15.01
N ARG A 19 -45.66 27.71 13.87
CA ARG A 19 -46.22 27.67 12.49
C ARG A 19 -45.37 26.72 11.63
N GLY A 20 -45.97 25.63 11.12
CA GLY A 20 -45.34 24.71 10.15
C GLY A 20 -46.10 24.71 8.83
N LYS A 21 -45.40 24.80 7.69
CA LYS A 21 -46.00 24.89 6.34
C LYS A 21 -45.41 23.79 5.45
N ARG A 22 -46.27 23.04 4.74
CA ARG A 22 -45.84 21.96 3.84
C ARG A 22 -44.92 22.47 2.73
N ARG A 23 -43.75 21.83 2.58
CA ARG A 23 -42.94 21.67 1.36
C ARG A 23 -42.36 20.26 1.44
N GLY A 24 -42.36 19.52 0.34
CA GLY A 24 -42.02 18.09 0.37
C GLY A 24 -42.51 17.32 -0.85
N ASP A 25 -42.14 17.78 -2.04
CA ASP A 25 -42.29 17.02 -3.30
C ASP A 25 -41.29 17.46 -4.41
N GLU A 26 -40.45 18.48 -4.15
CA GLU A 26 -39.53 19.06 -5.14
C GLU A 26 -38.24 18.23 -5.34
N GLY A 27 -38.01 17.17 -4.55
CA GLY A 27 -36.77 16.38 -4.56
C GLY A 27 -36.74 15.23 -5.58
N LEU A 28 -37.86 14.50 -5.73
CA LEU A 28 -37.91 13.29 -6.56
C LEU A 28 -37.92 13.60 -8.06
N GLY A 29 -38.65 14.64 -8.50
CA GLY A 29 -38.68 15.05 -9.91
C GLY A 29 -37.29 15.40 -10.45
N SER A 30 -36.52 16.20 -9.69
CA SER A 30 -35.15 16.61 -10.05
C SER A 30 -34.21 15.42 -10.35
N MET A 31 -34.27 14.36 -9.52
CA MET A 31 -33.44 13.17 -9.70
C MET A 31 -33.88 12.33 -10.90
N VAL A 32 -35.18 12.25 -11.17
CA VAL A 32 -35.73 11.57 -12.34
C VAL A 32 -35.38 12.31 -13.64
N ASP A 33 -35.51 13.64 -13.65
CA ASP A 33 -35.13 14.47 -14.81
C ASP A 33 -33.62 14.43 -15.08
N PHE A 34 -32.77 14.37 -14.05
CA PHE A 34 -31.32 14.20 -14.21
C PHE A 34 -30.96 12.85 -14.85
N LEU A 35 -31.65 11.76 -14.48
CA LEU A 35 -31.47 10.45 -15.11
C LEU A 35 -32.01 10.44 -16.56
N LEU A 36 -33.15 11.09 -16.82
CA LEU A 36 -33.74 11.21 -18.16
C LEU A 36 -32.93 12.09 -19.12
N ALA A 37 -32.24 13.11 -18.60
CA ALA A 37 -31.31 13.93 -19.38
C ALA A 37 -30.12 13.10 -19.87
N ASN A 38 -29.48 12.34 -18.97
CA ASN A 38 -28.34 11.49 -19.30
C ASN A 38 -28.74 10.30 -20.21
N ALA A 39 -29.95 9.75 -20.04
CA ALA A 39 -30.49 8.70 -20.91
C ALA A 39 -30.61 9.12 -22.40
N ARG A 40 -30.62 10.42 -22.72
CA ARG A 40 -30.62 10.91 -24.11
C ARG A 40 -29.24 11.07 -24.73
N LEU A 41 -28.16 11.01 -23.94
CA LEU A 41 -26.79 11.10 -24.46
C LEU A 41 -26.27 9.75 -24.98
N VAL A 42 -26.80 8.63 -24.48
CA VAL A 42 -26.36 7.27 -24.80
C VAL A 42 -27.25 6.61 -25.86
N LEU A 43 -27.28 7.20 -27.06
CA LEU A 43 -27.79 6.57 -28.29
C LEU A 43 -26.67 6.36 -29.34
N GLY A 44 -25.46 6.06 -28.84
CA GLY A 44 -24.40 5.38 -29.59
C GLY A 44 -24.32 3.90 -29.20
N VAL A 45 -23.69 3.08 -30.04
CA VAL A 45 -23.62 1.62 -29.85
C VAL A 45 -22.78 1.27 -28.61
N GLY A 46 -23.43 0.92 -27.50
CA GLY A 46 -22.77 0.53 -26.25
C GLY A 46 -23.70 0.40 -25.02
N GLY A 47 -24.86 1.06 -25.00
CA GLY A 47 -25.72 1.18 -23.81
C GLY A 47 -26.36 -0.09 -23.22
N ALA A 48 -26.11 -1.29 -23.78
CA ALA A 48 -26.73 -2.53 -23.32
C ALA A 48 -26.13 -3.08 -22.01
N ALA A 49 -24.81 -2.97 -21.80
CA ALA A 49 -24.14 -3.52 -20.61
C ALA A 49 -24.46 -2.71 -19.35
N VAL A 50 -24.43 -1.37 -19.46
CA VAL A 50 -24.62 -0.42 -18.34
C VAL A 50 -25.96 -0.62 -17.63
N LEU A 51 -27.02 -0.95 -18.38
CA LEU A 51 -28.37 -1.15 -17.82
C LEU A 51 -28.47 -2.41 -16.92
N GLY A 52 -27.68 -3.45 -17.21
CA GLY A 52 -27.61 -4.68 -16.41
C GLY A 52 -26.91 -4.49 -15.06
N ILE A 53 -25.87 -3.65 -15.03
CA ILE A 53 -25.11 -3.33 -13.81
C ILE A 53 -25.99 -2.51 -12.85
N ALA A 54 -26.65 -1.47 -13.35
CA ALA A 54 -27.51 -0.60 -12.55
C ALA A 54 -28.70 -1.35 -11.90
N THR A 55 -29.27 -2.35 -12.56
CA THR A 55 -30.41 -3.11 -12.04
C THR A 55 -30.03 -4.09 -10.92
N LEU A 56 -28.79 -4.62 -10.91
CA LEU A 56 -28.28 -5.45 -9.81
C LEU A 56 -28.02 -4.66 -8.53
N ALA A 57 -27.47 -3.45 -8.64
CA ALA A 57 -27.22 -2.56 -7.50
C ALA A 57 -28.54 -2.19 -6.77
N VAL A 58 -29.57 -1.79 -7.52
CA VAL A 58 -30.90 -1.48 -6.97
C VAL A 58 -31.52 -2.70 -6.29
N LYS A 59 -31.37 -3.90 -6.86
CA LYS A 59 -31.89 -5.14 -6.23
C LYS A 59 -31.23 -5.40 -4.87
N ARG A 60 -29.89 -5.36 -4.79
CA ARG A 60 -29.15 -5.53 -3.51
C ARG A 60 -29.58 -4.51 -2.45
N PHE A 61 -29.91 -3.30 -2.86
CA PHE A 61 -30.39 -2.24 -1.95
C PHE A 61 -31.81 -2.52 -1.42
N ILE A 62 -32.72 -3.03 -2.25
CA ILE A 62 -34.09 -3.40 -1.85
C ILE A 62 -34.08 -4.65 -0.95
N ASP A 63 -33.30 -5.67 -1.30
CA ASP A 63 -33.17 -6.89 -0.48
C ASP A 63 -32.59 -6.54 0.92
N ARG A 64 -31.63 -5.62 1.01
CA ARG A 64 -31.08 -5.10 2.29
C ARG A 64 -32.07 -4.23 3.08
N ALA A 65 -33.03 -3.59 2.40
CA ALA A 65 -34.05 -2.74 3.02
C ALA A 65 -35.32 -3.50 3.48
N THR A 66 -35.44 -4.80 3.19
CA THR A 66 -36.66 -5.60 3.42
C THR A 66 -36.49 -6.80 4.34
N SER A 67 -35.30 -7.03 4.90
CA SER A 67 -35.09 -8.05 5.93
C SER A 67 -35.91 -7.74 7.20
N PRO A 68 -36.66 -8.71 7.74
CA PRO A 68 -37.22 -8.61 9.09
C PRO A 68 -36.14 -8.50 10.16
N ARG A 69 -36.56 -8.08 11.36
CA ARG A 69 -35.75 -7.98 12.57
C ARG A 69 -36.35 -8.89 13.63
N ASP A 70 -35.74 -10.05 13.83
CA ASP A 70 -36.19 -11.01 14.84
C ASP A 70 -35.66 -10.62 16.22
N GLU A 71 -36.58 -10.34 17.13
CA GLU A 71 -36.46 -10.60 18.57
C GLU A 71 -37.21 -11.94 18.79
N ASP A 72 -36.81 -12.85 19.69
CA ASP A 72 -36.84 -12.65 21.15
C ASP A 72 -36.07 -13.77 21.93
N ASP A 73 -36.13 -13.65 23.26
CA ASP A 73 -36.16 -14.71 24.28
C ASP A 73 -34.89 -15.18 25.02
N THR A 74 -34.37 -14.24 25.83
CA THR A 74 -34.11 -14.34 27.28
C THR A 74 -33.60 -15.65 27.95
N LYS A 75 -32.41 -15.57 28.60
CA LYS A 75 -32.21 -15.61 30.09
C LYS A 75 -30.77 -15.94 30.52
N GLY A 76 -30.30 -15.29 31.59
CA GLY A 76 -29.01 -15.56 32.23
C GLY A 76 -28.58 -14.42 33.18
N ASP A 77 -29.08 -14.44 34.41
CA ASP A 77 -28.93 -13.35 35.38
C ASP A 77 -27.62 -13.33 36.19
N SER A 78 -27.33 -12.16 36.76
CA SER A 78 -26.32 -11.86 37.79
C SER A 78 -24.85 -11.82 37.29
N TRP A 79 -24.02 -10.84 37.68
CA TRP A 79 -24.08 -10.03 38.91
C TRP A 79 -24.05 -8.51 38.69
N LYS A 80 -24.84 -7.79 39.49
CA LYS A 80 -24.63 -6.36 39.81
C LYS A 80 -24.54 -6.22 41.32
N GLU A 81 -23.34 -6.04 41.86
CA GLU A 81 -23.13 -5.19 43.05
C GLU A 81 -21.63 -4.94 43.30
N LEU A 82 -21.18 -3.70 43.06
CA LEU A 82 -20.20 -2.95 43.86
C LEU A 82 -20.23 -1.49 43.39
N SER A 83 -21.33 -0.81 43.71
CA SER A 83 -21.54 0.60 43.40
C SER A 83 -21.05 1.50 44.54
N LEU A 84 -20.29 2.55 44.20
CA LEU A 84 -19.87 3.67 45.07
C LEU A 84 -18.81 3.26 46.12
N LEU A 85 -17.73 4.03 46.34
CA LEU A 85 -17.75 5.44 46.78
C LEU A 85 -16.48 6.22 46.40
N LYS A 86 -16.69 7.48 45.97
CA LYS A 86 -15.73 8.63 46.01
C LYS A 86 -14.46 8.55 45.12
N ALA A 87 -13.93 9.65 44.60
CA ALA A 87 -14.48 10.99 44.33
C ALA A 87 -13.57 11.72 43.32
N THR A 88 -14.11 12.63 42.51
CA THR A 88 -13.34 13.52 41.62
C THR A 88 -12.83 14.77 42.36
N PRO A 89 -11.78 15.39 41.82
CA PRO A 89 -11.86 16.84 41.56
C PRO A 89 -11.49 17.22 40.11
N HIS A 90 -11.96 18.40 39.68
CA HIS A 90 -11.69 19.01 38.37
C HIS A 90 -10.25 19.54 38.21
N LEU A 91 -9.81 19.68 36.95
CA LEU A 91 -9.08 20.82 36.30
C LEU A 91 -8.44 20.30 34.98
N GLN A 92 -8.36 21.02 33.84
CA GLN A 92 -8.98 22.29 33.41
C GLN A 92 -8.90 22.39 31.85
N PRO A 93 -9.94 22.81 31.12
CA PRO A 93 -9.83 23.12 29.68
C PRO A 93 -9.20 24.50 29.43
N ARG A 94 -8.47 24.69 28.31
CA ARG A 94 -7.90 25.99 27.91
C ARG A 94 -8.58 26.54 26.64
N PRO A 95 -8.89 27.85 26.52
CA PRO A 95 -9.87 28.35 25.54
C PRO A 95 -9.28 28.88 24.21
N PRO A 96 -10.12 29.13 23.19
CA PRO A 96 -9.72 29.62 21.86
C PRO A 96 -9.63 31.15 21.74
N PRO A 97 -9.05 31.69 20.65
CA PRO A 97 -9.16 33.11 20.28
C PRO A 97 -10.57 33.46 19.77
N ALA A 98 -11.06 34.66 20.07
CA ALA A 98 -12.39 35.13 19.69
C ALA A 98 -12.36 36.21 18.58
N ALA A 99 -13.50 36.44 17.93
CA ALA A 99 -13.65 37.42 16.85
C ALA A 99 -14.33 38.73 17.30
N LEU A 100 -13.89 39.85 16.70
CA LEU A 100 -14.61 41.10 16.35
C LEU A 100 -15.70 41.67 17.29
N SER A 101 -15.58 42.95 17.70
CA SER A 101 -16.52 44.04 17.26
C SER A 101 -16.34 45.45 17.90
N GLN A 102 -15.99 46.44 17.07
CA GLN A 102 -16.61 47.80 16.96
C GLN A 102 -16.55 48.81 18.17
N PRO A 103 -17.17 50.03 18.12
CA PRO A 103 -16.67 51.21 17.37
C PRO A 103 -16.79 52.62 18.07
N VAL A 104 -16.06 53.65 17.62
CA VAL A 104 -16.37 55.11 17.81
C VAL A 104 -15.85 55.95 16.59
N LEU A 105 -16.42 57.15 16.36
CA LEU A 105 -16.25 58.13 15.25
C LEU A 105 -15.94 59.56 15.80
N PRO A 106 -15.87 60.69 15.03
CA PRO A 106 -15.41 60.98 13.64
C PRO A 106 -14.50 62.26 13.52
N LEU A 107 -13.91 62.55 12.35
CA LEU A 107 -13.74 63.93 11.79
C LEU A 107 -13.40 63.94 10.27
N ALA A 108 -13.50 65.11 9.61
CA ALA A 108 -13.27 65.40 8.18
C ALA A 108 -12.71 66.86 8.02
N PRO A 109 -12.46 67.47 6.84
CA PRO A 109 -12.62 67.04 5.43
C PRO A 109 -11.42 67.36 4.47
N SER A 110 -11.59 67.19 3.16
CA SER A 110 -10.64 67.49 2.05
C SER A 110 -10.50 68.99 1.71
N PRO A 111 -9.45 69.42 0.95
CA PRO A 111 -9.41 69.40 -0.54
C PRO A 111 -8.01 68.96 -1.09
N SER A 112 -7.50 69.15 -2.32
CA SER A 112 -7.88 69.83 -3.60
C SER A 112 -7.08 69.26 -4.80
N ALA A 113 -7.36 69.68 -6.05
CA ALA A 113 -6.53 69.48 -7.26
C ALA A 113 -5.99 70.83 -7.82
N PRO A 114 -5.03 70.86 -8.79
CA PRO A 114 -5.44 71.03 -10.21
C PRO A 114 -4.53 70.43 -11.33
N GLU A 115 -5.18 70.21 -12.48
CA GLU A 115 -4.78 70.21 -13.93
C GLU A 115 -3.32 70.13 -14.46
N GLY A 116 -3.01 69.03 -15.18
CA GLY A 116 -2.55 68.99 -16.60
C GLY A 116 -1.11 69.39 -17.01
N PRO A 117 -0.69 69.18 -18.30
CA PRO A 117 -1.34 68.50 -19.43
C PRO A 117 -0.57 67.24 -19.93
N ALA A 118 -0.74 66.80 -21.20
CA ALA A 118 -0.40 65.45 -21.70
C ALA A 118 0.62 65.38 -22.87
N GLU A 119 1.27 64.21 -23.01
CA GLU A 119 1.90 63.60 -24.21
C GLU A 119 1.83 62.06 -24.00
N THR A 120 0.98 61.29 -24.69
CA THR A 120 1.09 60.64 -26.03
C THR A 120 2.07 59.46 -26.17
N ASP A 121 1.48 58.28 -26.41
CA ASP A 121 2.01 57.06 -27.08
C ASP A 121 3.10 56.19 -26.41
N PRO A 122 3.14 54.87 -26.68
CA PRO A 122 1.99 53.96 -26.75
C PRO A 122 2.21 52.64 -25.97
N GLU A 123 1.14 51.86 -25.75
CA GLU A 123 1.23 50.55 -25.10
C GLU A 123 1.93 49.49 -25.98
N VAL A 124 3.03 48.92 -25.47
CA VAL A 124 3.49 47.57 -25.85
C VAL A 124 3.77 46.75 -24.59
N THR A 125 2.71 46.55 -23.80
CA THR A 125 2.64 45.46 -22.82
C THR A 125 2.56 44.15 -23.60
N SER A 126 3.71 43.60 -23.97
CA SER A 126 3.83 42.23 -24.48
C SER A 126 3.32 41.26 -23.41
N GLN A 127 2.02 40.97 -23.45
CA GLN A 127 1.39 39.93 -22.65
C GLN A 127 2.03 38.61 -23.09
N LEU A 128 3.00 38.16 -22.30
CA LEU A 128 3.69 36.91 -22.52
C LEU A 128 2.65 35.80 -22.32
N SER A 129 2.05 35.35 -23.41
CA SER A 129 1.00 34.35 -23.42
C SER A 129 1.51 33.12 -22.68
N SER A 130 0.92 32.80 -21.52
CA SER A 130 1.15 31.51 -20.88
C SER A 130 0.87 30.43 -21.94
N PRO A 131 1.84 29.57 -22.30
CA PRO A 131 1.62 28.58 -23.34
C PRO A 131 0.41 27.74 -22.91
N ALA A 132 -0.61 27.68 -23.78
CA ALA A 132 -1.79 26.88 -23.51
C ALA A 132 -1.33 25.45 -23.18
N PRO A 133 -1.87 24.82 -22.11
CA PRO A 133 -1.43 23.49 -21.72
C PRO A 133 -1.66 22.56 -22.90
N LEU A 134 -0.56 22.03 -23.46
CA LEU A 134 -0.63 21.07 -24.54
C LEU A 134 -1.41 19.86 -24.03
N CYS A 135 -2.45 19.47 -24.76
CA CYS A 135 -3.19 18.24 -24.53
C CYS A 135 -2.31 17.05 -24.96
N LEU A 136 -1.26 16.80 -24.17
CA LEU A 136 -0.46 15.58 -24.25
C LEU A 136 -1.40 14.39 -24.08
N THR A 137 -1.28 13.42 -24.98
CA THR A 137 -1.98 12.14 -24.87
C THR A 137 -1.55 11.40 -23.60
N LEU A 138 -2.37 10.46 -23.11
CA LEU A 138 -2.02 9.59 -21.98
C LEU A 138 -0.67 8.88 -22.20
N GLN A 139 -0.36 8.51 -23.45
CA GLN A 139 0.93 7.95 -23.84
C GLN A 139 2.09 8.93 -23.59
N GLU A 140 1.97 10.18 -24.06
CA GLU A 140 2.99 11.21 -23.84
C GLU A 140 3.13 11.60 -22.36
N ARG A 141 2.02 11.53 -21.60
CA ARG A 141 1.99 11.74 -20.14
C ARG A 141 2.73 10.62 -19.40
N LEU A 142 2.45 9.36 -19.69
CA LEU A 142 3.17 8.21 -19.12
C LEU A 142 4.66 8.28 -19.42
N LEU A 143 5.04 8.65 -20.65
CA LEU A 143 6.44 8.83 -21.03
C LEU A 143 7.12 10.05 -20.36
N ALA A 144 6.36 11.08 -19.96
CA ALA A 144 6.87 12.18 -19.16
C ALA A 144 7.06 11.76 -17.69
N PHE A 145 6.03 11.19 -17.08
CA PHE A 145 6.06 10.65 -15.73
C PHE A 145 7.17 9.61 -15.55
N GLU A 146 7.46 8.79 -16.56
CA GLU A 146 8.61 7.87 -16.55
C GLU A 146 9.95 8.61 -16.42
N ARG A 147 10.16 9.68 -17.20
CA ARG A 147 11.40 10.46 -17.18
C ARG A 147 11.56 11.26 -15.89
N ASP A 148 10.45 11.75 -15.33
CA ASP A 148 10.45 12.69 -14.22
C ASP A 148 10.35 12.00 -12.84
N HIS A 149 9.70 10.82 -12.76
CA HIS A 149 9.42 10.10 -11.50
C HIS A 149 9.89 8.62 -11.44
N VAL A 150 10.19 7.98 -12.57
CA VAL A 150 10.64 6.56 -12.60
C VAL A 150 12.15 6.43 -12.87
N THR A 151 12.69 7.29 -13.74
CA THR A 151 14.07 7.19 -14.25
C THR A 151 15.07 7.77 -13.25
N ILE A 152 15.57 6.93 -12.35
CA ILE A 152 16.58 7.36 -11.37
C ILE A 152 17.97 7.47 -12.04
N PRO A 153 18.69 8.60 -11.86
CA PRO A 153 20.00 8.84 -12.46
C PRO A 153 20.97 7.65 -12.36
N ALA A 154 21.55 7.25 -13.49
CA ALA A 154 22.46 6.10 -13.58
C ALA A 154 23.66 6.18 -12.61
N ALA A 155 24.12 7.39 -12.25
CA ALA A 155 25.15 7.59 -11.24
C ALA A 155 24.70 7.20 -9.81
N GLN A 156 23.44 7.47 -9.44
CA GLN A 156 22.85 7.00 -8.17
C GLN A 156 22.63 5.48 -8.21
N VAL A 157 22.18 4.93 -9.33
CA VAL A 157 22.03 3.46 -9.51
C VAL A 157 23.38 2.74 -9.38
N ALA A 158 24.45 3.29 -9.95
CA ALA A 158 25.80 2.74 -9.81
C ALA A 158 26.31 2.82 -8.35
N LEU A 159 26.14 3.97 -7.70
CA LEU A 159 26.51 4.17 -6.30
C LEU A 159 25.73 3.22 -5.35
N ALA A 160 24.43 3.05 -5.57
CA ALA A 160 23.59 2.14 -4.82
C ALA A 160 24.09 0.68 -4.92
N LYS A 161 24.47 0.25 -6.13
CA LYS A 161 25.01 -1.09 -6.38
C LYS A 161 26.39 -1.29 -5.76
N GLN A 162 27.21 -0.24 -5.72
CA GLN A 162 28.50 -0.29 -5.06
C GLN A 162 28.32 -0.42 -3.54
N LEU A 163 27.58 0.51 -2.90
CA LEU A 163 27.32 0.50 -1.47
C LEU A 163 26.67 -0.81 -1.00
N ALA A 164 25.70 -1.36 -1.75
CA ALA A 164 25.10 -2.65 -1.42
C ALA A 164 26.07 -3.83 -1.56
N GLY A 165 27.02 -3.79 -2.50
CA GLY A 165 28.09 -4.78 -2.63
C GLY A 165 29.12 -4.68 -1.52
N ASP A 166 29.56 -3.45 -1.18
CA ASP A 166 30.53 -3.19 -0.13
C ASP A 166 29.96 -3.60 1.26
N ILE A 167 28.70 -3.25 1.54
CA ILE A 167 27.97 -3.70 2.74
C ILE A 167 27.82 -5.22 2.78
N ALA A 168 27.57 -5.88 1.63
CA ALA A 168 27.50 -7.34 1.57
C ALA A 168 28.84 -8.01 1.93
N LEU A 169 29.96 -7.44 1.49
CA LEU A 169 31.31 -7.95 1.79
C LEU A 169 31.69 -7.74 3.26
N GLU A 170 31.47 -6.56 3.82
CA GLU A 170 31.74 -6.25 5.23
C GLU A 170 30.87 -7.10 6.17
N LEU A 171 29.58 -7.26 5.86
CA LEU A 171 28.72 -8.17 6.62
C LEU A 171 29.15 -9.64 6.46
N GLN A 172 29.60 -10.07 5.29
CA GLN A 172 30.11 -11.43 5.13
C GLN A 172 31.40 -11.66 5.95
N ALA A 173 32.31 -10.68 6.00
CA ALA A 173 33.51 -10.73 6.83
C ALA A 173 33.16 -10.76 8.34
N TYR A 174 32.17 -9.97 8.76
CA TYR A 174 31.63 -10.02 10.12
C TYR A 174 30.99 -11.39 10.43
N PHE A 175 30.14 -11.95 9.58
CA PHE A 175 29.51 -13.26 9.84
C PHE A 175 30.56 -14.39 9.92
N ARG A 176 31.57 -14.39 9.04
CA ARG A 176 32.67 -15.38 9.08
C ARG A 176 33.51 -15.32 10.37
N SER A 177 33.68 -14.12 10.94
CA SER A 177 34.45 -13.93 12.18
C SER A 177 33.61 -14.09 13.46
N LYS A 178 32.31 -13.77 13.39
CA LYS A 178 31.36 -13.84 14.51
C LYS A 178 30.76 -15.24 14.69
N PHE A 179 30.52 -15.95 13.60
CA PHE A 179 29.85 -17.25 13.55
C PHE A 179 30.63 -18.26 12.67
N PRO A 180 31.93 -18.50 12.93
CA PRO A 180 32.77 -19.40 12.12
C PRO A 180 32.27 -20.85 12.10
N GLU A 181 31.40 -21.24 13.03
CA GLU A 181 30.75 -22.55 13.06
C GLU A 181 29.53 -22.67 12.15
N LEU A 182 28.92 -21.55 11.71
CA LEU A 182 27.71 -21.57 10.89
C LEU A 182 28.06 -21.44 9.39
N PRO A 183 27.73 -22.43 8.54
CA PRO A 183 28.12 -22.42 7.12
C PRO A 183 27.20 -21.51 6.30
N PHE A 184 27.41 -20.20 6.42
CA PHE A 184 26.82 -19.19 5.53
C PHE A 184 27.57 -19.15 4.19
N GLY A 185 26.82 -19.03 3.08
CA GLY A 185 27.37 -19.00 1.73
C GLY A 185 27.85 -17.61 1.26
N ALA A 186 27.87 -17.42 -0.06
CA ALA A 186 28.13 -16.12 -0.67
C ALA A 186 26.97 -15.16 -0.39
N PHE A 187 27.23 -13.95 0.12
CA PHE A 187 26.19 -12.94 0.27
C PHE A 187 25.94 -12.30 -1.11
N VAL A 188 24.68 -12.26 -1.55
CA VAL A 188 24.33 -11.81 -2.91
C VAL A 188 23.38 -10.61 -2.82
N PRO A 189 23.85 -9.38 -3.12
CA PRO A 189 22.96 -8.24 -3.30
C PRO A 189 22.20 -8.38 -4.63
N GLY A 190 20.92 -8.01 -4.62
CA GLY A 190 19.99 -8.23 -5.72
C GLY A 190 18.68 -7.48 -5.54
N GLY A 191 17.63 -7.97 -6.19
CA GLY A 191 16.32 -7.33 -6.18
C GLY A 191 16.19 -6.18 -7.19
N PRO A 192 15.19 -5.29 -7.02
CA PRO A 192 14.75 -4.32 -8.01
C PRO A 192 15.87 -3.54 -8.70
N LEU A 193 16.81 -3.01 -7.90
CA LEU A 193 17.98 -2.26 -8.33
C LEU A 193 18.85 -3.03 -9.34
N TYR A 194 18.98 -4.35 -9.19
CA TYR A 194 19.84 -5.20 -10.00
C TYR A 194 19.15 -5.78 -11.23
N ASP A 195 17.84 -6.04 -11.18
CA ASP A 195 17.09 -6.81 -12.17
C ASP A 195 16.84 -6.13 -13.54
N GLY A 196 17.54 -5.03 -13.84
CA GLY A 196 17.38 -4.21 -15.05
C GLY A 196 16.28 -3.14 -14.93
N LEU A 197 15.59 -3.11 -13.79
CA LEU A 197 14.60 -2.09 -13.45
C LEU A 197 15.33 -0.88 -12.87
N GLN A 198 15.09 0.33 -13.37
CA GLN A 198 15.77 1.55 -12.89
C GLN A 198 15.22 2.08 -11.55
N ALA A 199 14.73 1.17 -10.70
CA ALA A 199 14.06 1.44 -9.43
C ALA A 199 14.95 2.11 -8.36
N GLY A 200 16.28 2.16 -8.58
CA GLY A 200 17.22 2.87 -7.72
C GLY A 200 17.09 2.50 -6.25
N ALA A 201 16.65 3.46 -5.43
CA ALA A 201 16.34 3.27 -4.01
C ALA A 201 14.85 3.42 -3.66
N ALA A 202 13.96 3.48 -4.66
CA ALA A 202 12.50 3.58 -4.46
C ALA A 202 11.83 2.23 -4.10
N ASP A 203 12.62 1.20 -3.83
CA ASP A 203 12.24 -0.15 -3.42
C ASP A 203 13.44 -0.78 -2.68
N HIS A 204 13.21 -1.78 -1.83
CA HIS A 204 14.26 -2.33 -0.96
C HIS A 204 15.32 -3.12 -1.75
N VAL A 205 16.61 -2.85 -1.47
CA VAL A 205 17.72 -3.66 -1.99
C VAL A 205 17.74 -4.99 -1.25
N ARG A 206 17.63 -6.12 -1.96
CA ARG A 206 17.57 -7.45 -1.35
C ARG A 206 19.01 -7.96 -1.15
N LEU A 207 19.42 -8.21 0.09
CA LEU A 207 20.73 -8.81 0.41
C LEU A 207 20.53 -10.26 0.85
N LEU A 208 20.73 -11.21 -0.06
CA LEU A 208 20.55 -12.63 0.21
C LEU A 208 21.69 -13.18 1.08
N VAL A 209 21.33 -13.83 2.19
CA VAL A 209 22.22 -14.51 3.12
C VAL A 209 21.88 -16.02 3.10
N PRO A 210 22.50 -16.81 2.21
CA PRO A 210 22.17 -18.22 2.05
C PRO A 210 22.75 -19.09 3.16
N LEU A 211 21.91 -19.94 3.76
CA LEU A 211 22.31 -21.04 4.64
C LEU A 211 22.72 -22.25 3.79
N VAL A 212 23.92 -22.79 4.02
CA VAL A 212 24.29 -24.10 3.46
C VAL A 212 23.80 -25.19 4.41
N LEU A 213 22.72 -25.87 4.04
CA LEU A 213 22.20 -27.04 4.74
C LEU A 213 22.84 -28.33 4.23
N GLU A 214 23.06 -29.30 5.11
CA GLU A 214 23.63 -30.60 4.76
C GLU A 214 22.58 -31.47 4.04
N PRO A 215 22.80 -31.89 2.77
CA PRO A 215 21.73 -32.35 1.88
C PRO A 215 21.04 -33.66 2.27
N SER A 216 21.54 -34.41 3.26
CA SER A 216 20.90 -35.61 3.80
C SER A 216 20.21 -35.40 5.15
N LEU A 217 20.50 -34.31 5.87
CA LEU A 217 20.01 -34.05 7.24
C LEU A 217 18.73 -33.20 7.29
N TRP A 218 18.34 -32.61 6.17
CA TRP A 218 17.20 -31.68 6.09
C TRP A 218 16.22 -32.10 5.00
N SER A 219 14.94 -31.82 5.22
CA SER A 219 13.85 -32.13 4.29
C SER A 219 12.81 -31.03 4.34
N LEU A 220 12.33 -30.61 3.17
CA LEU A 220 11.32 -29.56 3.05
C LEU A 220 9.91 -30.16 3.14
N VAL A 221 9.08 -29.62 4.02
CA VAL A 221 7.68 -30.02 4.21
C VAL A 221 6.78 -28.82 3.89
N PRO A 222 5.77 -28.95 3.01
CA PRO A 222 4.82 -27.87 2.73
C PRO A 222 4.08 -27.39 3.99
N GLY A 223 3.90 -26.07 4.14
CA GLY A 223 3.21 -25.47 5.28
C GLY A 223 1.74 -25.90 5.39
N VAL A 224 1.10 -26.21 4.26
CA VAL A 224 -0.25 -26.79 4.18
C VAL A 224 -0.37 -28.15 4.88
N ASP A 225 0.70 -28.96 4.88
CA ASP A 225 0.75 -30.27 5.57
C ASP A 225 1.06 -30.15 7.07
N THR A 226 1.38 -28.94 7.55
CA THR A 226 1.62 -28.66 8.98
C THR A 226 0.35 -28.25 9.71
N VAL A 227 0.43 -28.16 11.04
CA VAL A 227 -0.67 -27.66 11.89
C VAL A 227 -1.06 -26.20 11.55
N ALA A 228 -0.15 -25.41 10.98
CA ALA A 228 -0.44 -24.02 10.58
C ALA A 228 -1.27 -23.93 9.29
N ARG A 229 -1.23 -24.95 8.43
CA ARG A 229 -1.97 -25.05 7.15
C ARG A 229 -1.78 -23.90 6.15
N ASP A 230 -0.72 -23.11 6.27
CA ASP A 230 -0.46 -21.97 5.39
C ASP A 230 0.29 -22.40 4.10
N PRO A 231 -0.28 -22.20 2.90
CA PRO A 231 0.32 -22.62 1.63
C PRO A 231 1.47 -21.73 1.13
N ARG A 232 1.72 -20.57 1.77
CA ARG A 232 2.88 -19.70 1.51
C ARG A 232 4.13 -20.19 2.23
N CYS A 233 3.95 -21.02 3.25
CA CYS A 233 4.97 -21.37 4.23
C CYS A 233 5.53 -22.78 3.98
N TRP A 234 6.72 -23.04 4.51
CA TRP A 234 7.41 -24.33 4.47
C TRP A 234 8.10 -24.61 5.81
N ALA A 235 8.17 -25.88 6.21
CA ALA A 235 8.90 -26.31 7.40
C ALA A 235 10.17 -27.06 6.98
N VAL A 236 11.33 -26.59 7.44
CA VAL A 236 12.63 -27.25 7.24
C VAL A 236 12.82 -28.29 8.35
N ARG A 237 12.52 -29.55 8.04
CA ARG A 237 12.53 -30.68 8.99
C ARG A 237 13.92 -31.32 9.11
N ARG A 238 14.36 -31.58 10.34
CA ARG A 238 15.56 -32.38 10.61
C ARG A 238 15.25 -33.88 10.45
N THR A 239 16.00 -34.55 9.60
CA THR A 239 15.93 -35.99 9.32
C THR A 239 17.14 -36.72 9.92
N GLN A 240 17.22 -38.04 9.72
CA GLN A 240 18.37 -38.90 10.05
C GLN A 240 18.88 -38.83 11.51
N LEU A 241 18.04 -38.40 12.47
CA LEU A 241 18.41 -38.25 13.90
C LEU A 241 18.87 -39.54 14.58
N GLU A 242 18.55 -40.71 14.01
CA GLU A 242 19.00 -42.04 14.47
C GLU A 242 20.49 -42.30 14.18
N PHE A 243 21.03 -41.71 13.11
CA PHE A 243 22.41 -41.88 12.67
C PHE A 243 23.28 -40.63 12.93
N CYS A 244 22.68 -39.45 12.78
CA CYS A 244 23.32 -38.15 12.99
C CYS A 244 22.53 -37.39 14.08
N PRO A 245 22.84 -37.60 15.37
CA PRO A 245 22.11 -37.02 16.49
C PRO A 245 22.21 -35.49 16.53
N ARG A 246 21.51 -34.85 17.48
CA ARG A 246 21.56 -33.39 17.66
C ARG A 246 22.95 -32.96 18.12
N GLY A 247 23.50 -31.94 17.46
CA GLY A 247 24.87 -31.49 17.61
C GLY A 247 25.82 -32.00 16.52
N SER A 248 25.33 -32.87 15.61
CA SER A 248 26.08 -33.23 14.38
C SER A 248 26.04 -32.13 13.33
N SER A 249 24.96 -31.35 13.24
CA SER A 249 24.87 -30.16 12.38
C SER A 249 25.07 -28.89 13.21
N PRO A 250 25.80 -27.87 12.73
CA PRO A 250 25.87 -26.57 13.38
C PRO A 250 24.49 -25.91 13.55
N TRP A 251 23.56 -26.20 12.64
CA TRP A 251 22.20 -25.68 12.66
C TRP A 251 21.32 -26.34 13.73
N ASP A 252 21.75 -27.45 14.35
CA ASP A 252 20.97 -28.15 15.38
C ASP A 252 20.65 -27.28 16.61
N ARG A 253 21.38 -26.17 16.83
CA ARG A 253 21.10 -25.18 17.89
C ARG A 253 19.82 -24.36 17.66
N PHE A 254 19.30 -24.34 16.43
CA PHE A 254 18.07 -23.61 16.05
C PHE A 254 16.84 -24.53 15.96
N LEU A 255 16.94 -25.78 16.43
CA LEU A 255 15.85 -26.75 16.38
C LEU A 255 14.78 -26.51 17.44
N VAL A 256 13.55 -26.32 16.99
CA VAL A 256 12.35 -26.36 17.84
C VAL A 256 11.59 -27.64 17.53
N GLY A 257 11.45 -28.53 18.53
CA GLY A 257 10.89 -29.87 18.36
C GLY A 257 11.77 -30.75 17.47
N GLY A 258 11.59 -30.65 16.15
CA GLY A 258 12.36 -31.33 15.10
C GLY A 258 12.47 -30.53 13.80
N TYR A 259 12.22 -29.22 13.84
CA TYR A 259 12.27 -28.30 12.68
C TYR A 259 13.22 -27.14 12.96
N LEU A 260 13.87 -26.63 11.91
CA LEU A 260 14.73 -25.45 11.96
C LEU A 260 13.88 -24.19 12.10
N SER A 261 13.96 -23.51 13.25
CA SER A 261 13.18 -22.29 13.50
C SER A 261 13.78 -21.08 12.79
N SER A 262 13.04 -20.53 11.83
CA SER A 262 13.31 -19.23 11.21
C SER A 262 13.42 -18.12 12.26
N ARG A 263 12.49 -18.08 13.22
CA ARG A 263 12.44 -17.06 14.28
C ARG A 263 13.66 -17.06 15.20
N ILE A 264 14.15 -18.20 15.69
CA ILE A 264 15.35 -18.19 16.57
C ILE A 264 16.58 -17.68 15.80
N LEU A 265 16.68 -18.01 14.50
CA LEU A 265 17.72 -17.48 13.63
C LEU A 265 17.57 -15.96 13.43
N LEU A 266 16.35 -15.47 13.17
CA LEU A 266 16.06 -14.03 13.07
C LEU A 266 16.36 -13.29 14.37
N GLU A 267 15.96 -13.81 15.54
CA GLU A 267 16.23 -13.20 16.84
C GLU A 267 17.74 -13.10 17.12
N LEU A 268 18.52 -14.14 16.78
CA LEU A 268 19.97 -14.14 16.88
C LEU A 268 20.61 -13.10 15.93
N LEU A 269 20.15 -13.04 14.68
CA LEU A 269 20.71 -12.14 13.67
C LEU A 269 20.29 -10.68 13.90
N ARG A 270 19.03 -10.40 14.26
CA ARG A 270 18.56 -9.07 14.69
C ARG A 270 19.40 -8.55 15.86
N LYS A 271 19.69 -9.41 16.85
CA LYS A 271 20.58 -9.08 17.98
C LYS A 271 22.04 -8.87 17.56
N ALA A 272 22.55 -9.66 16.61
CA ALA A 272 23.91 -9.51 16.11
C ALA A 272 24.10 -8.21 15.33
N LEU A 273 23.14 -7.87 14.45
CA LEU A 273 23.08 -6.61 13.71
C LEU A 273 22.92 -5.42 14.66
N ALA A 274 21.92 -5.44 15.55
CA ALA A 274 21.62 -4.30 16.43
C ALA A 274 22.71 -3.99 17.48
N ALA A 275 23.38 -5.00 18.04
CA ALA A 275 24.22 -4.82 19.23
C ALA A 275 25.69 -5.26 19.07
N SER A 276 26.12 -5.78 17.91
CA SER A 276 27.48 -6.30 17.75
C SER A 276 28.14 -6.08 16.39
N VAL A 277 27.45 -5.58 15.36
CA VAL A 277 28.08 -5.00 14.18
C VAL A 277 28.54 -3.58 14.49
N ASN A 278 29.76 -3.21 14.14
CA ASN A 278 30.29 -1.87 14.33
C ASN A 278 29.90 -0.96 13.15
N TRP A 279 28.61 -0.63 13.04
CA TRP A 279 28.10 0.22 11.96
C TRP A 279 28.81 1.57 11.83
N PRO A 280 29.19 2.29 12.90
CA PRO A 280 29.97 3.52 12.78
C PRO A 280 31.30 3.34 12.05
N ALA A 281 31.99 2.20 12.23
CA ALA A 281 33.22 1.89 11.50
C ALA A 281 32.96 1.55 10.02
N ILE A 282 31.95 0.73 9.71
CA ILE A 282 31.58 0.39 8.32
C ILE A 282 31.13 1.66 7.58
N GLY A 283 30.28 2.48 8.20
CA GLY A 283 29.85 3.76 7.63
C GLY A 283 31.01 4.74 7.41
N SER A 284 31.94 4.85 8.37
CA SER A 284 33.14 5.69 8.22
C SER A 284 34.08 5.20 7.10
N LEU A 285 34.12 3.89 6.83
CA LEU A 285 34.88 3.30 5.73
C LEU A 285 34.22 3.57 4.35
N LEU A 286 32.89 3.52 4.29
CA LEU A 286 32.12 3.65 3.05
C LEU A 286 31.61 5.07 2.76
N GLY A 287 31.86 6.05 3.65
CA GLY A 287 31.43 7.44 3.48
C GLY A 287 29.91 7.65 3.66
N CYS A 288 29.24 6.78 4.42
CA CYS A 288 27.80 6.84 4.66
C CYS A 288 27.45 6.58 6.13
N LEU A 289 26.24 6.92 6.52
CA LEU A 289 25.67 6.51 7.80
C LEU A 289 24.84 5.24 7.57
N ILE A 290 25.08 4.20 8.37
CA ILE A 290 24.36 2.93 8.32
C ILE A 290 23.85 2.61 9.71
N TRP A 291 22.59 2.18 9.82
CA TRP A 291 22.05 1.64 11.06
C TRP A 291 20.96 0.58 10.77
N PRO A 292 20.77 -0.41 11.66
CA PRO A 292 19.66 -1.34 11.54
C PRO A 292 18.37 -0.65 11.97
N SER A 293 17.28 -0.87 11.22
CA SER A 293 15.96 -0.40 11.61
C SER A 293 15.51 -1.12 12.89
N MET A 294 14.97 -0.36 13.84
CA MET A 294 14.45 -0.90 15.11
C MET A 294 12.92 -0.88 15.17
N VAL A 295 12.26 -0.44 14.10
CA VAL A 295 10.80 -0.29 14.03
C VAL A 295 10.12 -1.53 13.45
N SER A 296 10.78 -2.25 12.53
CA SER A 296 10.25 -3.47 11.92
C SER A 296 10.74 -4.74 12.63
N GLU A 297 9.96 -5.82 12.52
CA GLU A 297 10.41 -7.18 12.81
C GLU A 297 11.37 -7.71 11.70
N GLU A 298 11.35 -7.10 10.52
CA GLU A 298 12.21 -7.46 9.39
C GLU A 298 13.67 -7.00 9.61
N LEU A 299 14.63 -7.70 9.00
CA LEU A 299 16.05 -7.35 9.08
C LEU A 299 16.41 -6.24 8.08
N LEU A 300 15.89 -5.04 8.32
CA LEU A 300 16.13 -3.86 7.47
C LEU A 300 17.35 -3.07 7.97
N LEU A 301 18.18 -2.60 7.03
CA LEU A 301 19.25 -1.65 7.27
C LEU A 301 18.94 -0.35 6.52
N GLU A 302 18.98 0.77 7.22
CA GLU A 302 18.85 2.12 6.66
C GLU A 302 20.26 2.65 6.36
N VAL A 303 20.46 3.19 5.15
CA VAL A 303 21.75 3.66 4.63
C VAL A 303 21.58 5.05 4.05
N GLN A 304 22.17 6.05 4.69
CA GLN A 304 22.12 7.45 4.28
C GLN A 304 23.51 7.90 3.79
N HIS A 305 23.60 8.28 2.52
CA HIS A 305 24.77 8.87 1.88
C HIS A 305 24.40 10.28 1.35
N GLU A 306 25.37 11.19 1.19
CA GLU A 306 25.17 12.62 0.82
C GLU A 306 24.29 12.90 -0.43
N ARG A 307 23.98 11.87 -1.22
CA ARG A 307 23.32 11.97 -2.54
C ARG A 307 22.24 10.91 -2.75
N LEU A 308 22.02 10.05 -1.77
CA LEU A 308 21.15 8.88 -1.88
C LEU A 308 20.86 8.31 -0.48
N GLU A 309 19.59 8.11 -0.19
CA GLU A 309 19.14 7.25 0.90
C GLU A 309 18.66 5.93 0.29
N LEU A 310 19.02 4.81 0.90
CA LEU A 310 18.59 3.47 0.47
C LEU A 310 18.33 2.57 1.67
N THR A 311 17.54 1.52 1.46
CA THR A 311 17.23 0.50 2.47
C THR A 311 17.62 -0.88 1.96
N VAL A 312 18.30 -1.66 2.80
CA VAL A 312 18.75 -3.02 2.49
C VAL A 312 17.99 -4.02 3.35
N ALA A 313 17.20 -4.89 2.72
CA ALA A 313 16.54 -6.00 3.39
C ALA A 313 17.46 -7.21 3.43
N VAL A 314 17.90 -7.63 4.62
CA VAL A 314 18.79 -8.78 4.82
C VAL A 314 17.96 -10.07 4.81
N LEU A 315 17.87 -10.68 3.62
CA LEU A 315 17.05 -11.84 3.33
C LEU A 315 17.81 -13.14 3.61
N VAL A 316 17.62 -13.66 4.82
CA VAL A 316 18.22 -14.91 5.30
C VAL A 316 17.46 -16.09 4.72
N ALA A 317 18.11 -16.93 3.91
CA ALA A 317 17.43 -17.89 3.04
C ALA A 317 18.03 -19.30 3.05
N VAL A 318 17.19 -20.33 3.03
CA VAL A 318 17.56 -21.70 2.67
C VAL A 318 17.33 -21.89 1.16
N PRO A 319 18.34 -22.34 0.39
CA PRO A 319 18.13 -22.73 -1.00
C PRO A 319 17.33 -24.04 -1.08
N GLY A 320 16.42 -24.13 -2.05
CA GLY A 320 15.69 -25.36 -2.36
C GLY A 320 16.61 -26.51 -2.77
N ALA A 321 16.17 -27.74 -2.52
CA ALA A 321 16.95 -28.95 -2.85
C ALA A 321 16.90 -29.34 -4.33
N ASP A 322 15.90 -28.84 -5.07
CA ASP A 322 15.63 -29.17 -6.47
C ASP A 322 15.77 -27.94 -7.38
N ALA A 323 15.91 -28.17 -8.69
CA ALA A 323 16.34 -27.21 -9.72
C ALA A 323 15.34 -26.08 -10.09
N ASP A 324 14.40 -25.75 -9.21
CA ASP A 324 13.35 -24.74 -9.41
C ASP A 324 13.72 -23.34 -8.83
N ASP A 325 14.96 -23.13 -8.38
CA ASP A 325 15.45 -21.90 -7.74
C ASP A 325 14.60 -21.37 -6.56
N ARG A 326 13.83 -22.25 -5.92
CA ARG A 326 12.92 -21.91 -4.81
C ARG A 326 13.73 -21.54 -3.57
N LEU A 327 13.72 -20.26 -3.20
CA LEU A 327 14.33 -19.79 -1.95
C LEU A 327 13.28 -19.79 -0.83
N LEU A 328 13.66 -20.27 0.35
CA LEU A 328 12.85 -20.22 1.56
C LEU A 328 13.43 -19.19 2.52
N LEU A 329 12.69 -18.11 2.78
CA LEU A 329 13.10 -16.99 3.62
C LEU A 329 12.77 -17.25 5.10
N ALA A 330 13.70 -16.90 5.98
CA ALA A 330 13.36 -16.61 7.37
C ALA A 330 12.66 -15.25 7.40
N TRP A 331 11.34 -15.26 7.58
CA TRP A 331 10.49 -14.07 7.63
C TRP A 331 9.75 -14.00 8.98
N PRO A 332 9.54 -12.81 9.57
CA PRO A 332 8.77 -12.66 10.80
C PRO A 332 7.26 -12.90 10.55
N LEU A 333 6.86 -14.16 10.50
CA LEU A 333 5.47 -14.57 10.37
C LEU A 333 4.78 -14.65 11.74
N GLU A 334 3.52 -14.20 11.81
CA GLU A 334 2.75 -14.22 13.06
C GLU A 334 2.18 -15.61 13.41
N GLY A 335 1.76 -15.75 14.68
CA GLY A 335 1.02 -16.91 15.16
C GLY A 335 1.75 -18.25 14.99
N LEU A 336 1.01 -19.25 14.50
CA LEU A 336 1.53 -20.62 14.31
C LEU A 336 2.60 -20.71 13.20
N ALA A 337 2.64 -19.75 12.27
CA ALA A 337 3.58 -19.73 11.17
C ALA A 337 4.97 -19.19 11.55
N GLY A 338 5.13 -18.59 12.74
CA GLY A 338 6.40 -17.94 13.16
C GLY A 338 7.61 -18.86 13.35
N ASN A 339 7.51 -20.18 13.20
CA ASN A 339 8.67 -21.08 13.10
C ASN A 339 8.91 -21.60 11.67
N LEU A 340 8.04 -21.23 10.72
CA LEU A 340 8.09 -21.64 9.32
C LEU A 340 8.88 -20.63 8.48
N TRP A 341 9.20 -21.05 7.27
CA TRP A 341 9.94 -20.27 6.28
C TRP A 341 8.98 -19.85 5.18
N LEU A 342 9.05 -18.60 4.74
CA LEU A 342 8.22 -18.05 3.67
C LEU A 342 8.81 -18.44 2.31
N GLN A 343 8.00 -18.90 1.36
CA GLN A 343 8.47 -19.14 0.01
C GLN A 343 8.69 -17.81 -0.73
N ASP A 344 9.91 -17.56 -1.20
CA ASP A 344 10.19 -16.44 -2.10
C ASP A 344 9.91 -16.85 -3.55
N LEU A 345 9.05 -16.08 -4.22
CA LEU A 345 8.75 -16.24 -5.64
C LEU A 345 9.37 -15.11 -6.48
N TYR A 346 9.90 -14.06 -5.84
CA TYR A 346 10.50 -12.90 -6.49
C TYR A 346 11.51 -13.24 -7.62
N PRO A 347 12.51 -14.15 -7.43
CA PRO A 347 13.47 -14.42 -8.50
C PRO A 347 12.82 -15.09 -9.72
N VAL A 348 11.82 -15.95 -9.51
CA VAL A 348 11.07 -16.64 -10.57
C VAL A 348 10.17 -15.65 -11.32
N GLU A 349 9.50 -14.75 -10.60
CA GLU A 349 8.68 -13.68 -11.17
C GLU A 349 9.52 -12.69 -12.00
N ALA A 350 10.65 -12.24 -11.47
CA ALA A 350 11.57 -11.34 -12.16
C ALA A 350 12.21 -12.01 -13.39
N ALA A 351 12.56 -13.30 -13.30
CA ALA A 351 13.06 -14.08 -14.42
C ALA A 351 11.99 -14.30 -15.50
N ARG A 352 10.72 -14.54 -15.13
CA ARG A 352 9.62 -14.69 -16.10
C ARG A 352 9.32 -13.38 -16.84
N LEU A 353 9.20 -12.26 -16.13
CA LEU A 353 8.99 -10.95 -16.77
C LEU A 353 10.16 -10.56 -17.68
N ARG A 354 11.40 -10.88 -17.28
CA ARG A 354 12.59 -10.74 -18.14
C ARG A 354 12.47 -11.61 -19.39
N ALA A 355 12.20 -12.91 -19.24
CA ALA A 355 12.11 -13.84 -20.37
C ALA A 355 10.96 -13.54 -21.35
N LEU A 356 9.85 -12.95 -20.87
CA LEU A 356 8.75 -12.49 -21.72
C LEU A 356 9.17 -11.27 -22.55
N ASP A 357 9.68 -10.21 -21.92
CA ASP A 357 10.14 -9.02 -22.64
C ASP A 357 11.37 -9.28 -23.52
N ASP A 358 12.26 -10.19 -23.13
CA ASP A 358 13.43 -10.57 -23.94
C ASP A 358 13.03 -11.47 -25.14
N HIS A 359 11.78 -11.95 -25.22
CA HIS A 359 11.25 -12.72 -26.35
C HIS A 359 10.72 -11.83 -27.50
N ASP A 360 10.05 -10.73 -27.17
CA ASP A 360 9.37 -9.84 -28.13
C ASP A 360 9.86 -8.38 -28.10
N ALA A 361 10.89 -8.08 -27.31
CA ALA A 361 11.35 -6.71 -26.98
C ALA A 361 10.27 -5.84 -26.30
N GLY A 362 9.32 -6.47 -25.60
CA GLY A 362 8.18 -5.85 -24.96
C GLY A 362 8.50 -5.02 -23.72
N THR A 363 7.48 -4.30 -23.24
CA THR A 363 7.57 -3.29 -22.18
C THR A 363 6.92 -3.70 -20.84
N ARG A 364 6.72 -4.99 -20.55
CA ARG A 364 6.04 -5.45 -19.32
C ARG A 364 6.76 -4.97 -18.05
N ARG A 365 8.09 -5.09 -18.01
CA ARG A 365 8.94 -4.57 -16.93
C ARG A 365 8.83 -3.05 -16.73
N ARG A 366 8.57 -2.31 -17.81
CA ARG A 366 8.40 -0.84 -17.83
C ARG A 366 7.03 -0.43 -17.29
N LEU A 367 5.98 -1.15 -17.70
CA LEU A 367 4.64 -1.03 -17.12
C LEU A 367 4.64 -1.29 -15.60
N LEU A 368 5.33 -2.34 -15.13
CA LEU A 368 5.47 -2.63 -13.70
C LEU A 368 6.12 -1.46 -12.94
N LEU A 369 7.17 -0.84 -13.51
CA LEU A 369 7.83 0.32 -12.91
C LEU A 369 6.93 1.55 -12.82
N LEU A 370 6.12 1.82 -13.85
CA LEU A 370 5.14 2.90 -13.87
C LEU A 370 4.08 2.70 -12.78
N LEU A 371 3.46 1.51 -12.73
CA LEU A 371 2.48 1.15 -11.69
C LEU A 371 3.09 1.28 -10.28
N CYS A 372 4.34 0.82 -10.07
CA CYS A 372 5.03 1.00 -8.80
C CYS A 372 5.29 2.47 -8.43
N ALA A 373 5.47 3.37 -9.41
CA ALA A 373 5.63 4.80 -9.14
C ALA A 373 4.29 5.47 -8.82
N VAL A 374 3.22 5.15 -9.56
CA VAL A 374 1.84 5.60 -9.27
C VAL A 374 1.43 5.19 -7.84
N CYS A 375 1.62 3.92 -7.46
CA CYS A 375 1.27 3.45 -6.12
C CYS A 375 2.13 4.04 -4.98
N ARG A 376 3.30 4.64 -5.29
CA ARG A 376 4.10 5.43 -4.33
C ARG A 376 3.67 6.89 -4.26
N GLY A 377 3.15 7.47 -5.33
CA GLY A 377 2.62 8.84 -5.37
C GLY A 377 1.24 8.95 -4.71
N CYS A 378 0.37 7.97 -4.96
CA CYS A 378 -1.00 7.94 -4.44
C CYS A 378 -1.06 7.23 -3.08
N SER A 379 -1.20 7.96 -1.98
CA SER A 379 -1.26 7.40 -0.62
C SER A 379 -2.39 6.36 -0.43
N ALA A 380 -3.53 6.53 -1.10
CA ALA A 380 -4.63 5.55 -1.11
C ALA A 380 -4.21 4.19 -1.69
N LEU A 381 -3.19 4.14 -2.56
CA LEU A 381 -2.68 2.92 -3.18
C LEU A 381 -1.46 2.35 -2.42
N GLY A 382 -1.06 2.93 -1.28
CA GLY A 382 0.16 2.55 -0.56
C GLY A 382 0.20 1.08 -0.08
N GLN A 383 -0.96 0.44 0.11
CA GLN A 383 -1.05 -0.99 0.42
C GLN A 383 -0.70 -1.89 -0.78
N LEU A 384 -0.77 -1.38 -2.02
CA LEU A 384 -0.43 -2.10 -3.24
C LEU A 384 1.08 -2.12 -3.48
N GLY A 385 1.79 -2.74 -2.54
CA GLY A 385 3.22 -3.04 -2.68
C GLY A 385 3.50 -3.86 -3.95
N ARG A 386 4.71 -3.73 -4.48
CA ARG A 386 5.18 -4.31 -5.75
C ARG A 386 4.71 -5.74 -6.03
N GLY A 387 4.69 -6.61 -5.02
CA GLY A 387 4.27 -8.02 -5.18
C GLY A 387 2.89 -8.19 -5.82
N HIS A 388 1.93 -7.30 -5.51
CA HIS A 388 0.60 -7.28 -6.12
C HIS A 388 0.68 -6.92 -7.61
N LEU A 389 1.37 -5.82 -7.92
CA LEU A 389 1.52 -5.28 -9.28
C LEU A 389 2.26 -6.27 -10.20
N THR A 390 3.23 -7.01 -9.66
CA THR A 390 3.90 -8.11 -10.36
C THR A 390 2.90 -9.19 -10.82
N GLN A 391 1.88 -9.55 -10.03
CA GLN A 391 0.88 -10.54 -10.45
C GLN A 391 -0.01 -10.02 -11.59
N VAL A 392 -0.40 -8.75 -11.53
CA VAL A 392 -1.22 -8.10 -12.58
C VAL A 392 -0.44 -8.08 -13.90
N VAL A 393 0.81 -7.62 -13.87
CA VAL A 393 1.68 -7.56 -15.06
C VAL A 393 2.08 -8.94 -15.57
N LEU A 394 2.25 -9.95 -14.70
CA LEU A 394 2.46 -11.34 -15.13
C LEU A 394 1.24 -11.91 -15.87
N ARG A 395 0.01 -11.69 -15.36
CA ARG A 395 -1.20 -12.18 -16.02
C ARG A 395 -1.37 -11.58 -17.41
N LEU A 396 -1.29 -10.26 -17.54
CA LEU A 396 -1.32 -9.58 -18.85
C LEU A 396 -0.13 -10.01 -19.72
N GLY A 397 1.03 -10.25 -19.12
CA GLY A 397 2.26 -10.55 -19.84
C GLY A 397 2.25 -11.88 -20.60
N GLU A 398 1.38 -12.83 -20.22
CA GLU A 398 1.12 -14.08 -20.94
C GLU A 398 0.17 -13.90 -22.13
N ASP A 399 -0.61 -12.81 -22.19
CA ASP A 399 -1.49 -12.53 -23.32
C ASP A 399 -0.68 -12.05 -24.54
N ASN A 400 -1.02 -12.60 -25.70
CA ASN A 400 -0.37 -12.31 -26.99
C ASN A 400 -0.92 -11.00 -27.60
N VAL A 401 -0.74 -9.90 -26.87
CA VAL A 401 -1.10 -8.53 -27.27
C VAL A 401 0.15 -7.73 -27.69
N ASP A 402 -0.04 -6.55 -28.29
CA ASP A 402 1.07 -5.66 -28.64
C ASP A 402 1.71 -5.08 -27.35
N TRP A 403 2.97 -5.42 -27.11
CA TRP A 403 3.77 -4.99 -25.96
C TRP A 403 4.80 -3.88 -26.28
N THR A 404 4.72 -3.28 -27.47
CA THR A 404 5.59 -2.16 -27.87
C THR A 404 5.34 -0.90 -27.04
N GLU A 405 6.31 0.02 -27.02
CA GLU A 405 6.20 1.31 -26.33
C GLU A 405 4.98 2.12 -26.77
N ALA A 406 4.54 2.03 -28.04
CA ALA A 406 3.38 2.75 -28.55
C ALA A 406 2.05 2.30 -27.90
N ALA A 407 1.98 1.06 -27.43
CA ALA A 407 0.80 0.48 -26.78
C ALA A 407 0.83 0.61 -25.23
N LEU A 408 1.87 1.21 -24.65
CA LEU A 408 2.10 1.29 -23.21
C LEU A 408 0.89 1.88 -22.45
N GLY A 409 0.26 2.92 -23.00
CA GLY A 409 -0.96 3.51 -22.44
C GLY A 409 -2.19 2.57 -22.44
N GLU A 410 -2.36 1.73 -23.46
CA GLU A 410 -3.42 0.71 -23.45
C GLU A 410 -3.16 -0.34 -22.37
N ARG A 411 -1.91 -0.82 -22.27
CA ARG A 411 -1.53 -1.84 -21.26
C ARG A 411 -1.60 -1.29 -19.83
N PHE A 412 -1.39 0.02 -19.65
CA PHE A 412 -1.62 0.71 -18.38
C PHE A 412 -3.10 0.70 -17.98
N LEU A 413 -4.01 1.08 -18.88
CA LEU A 413 -5.46 1.02 -18.62
C LEU A 413 -5.93 -0.41 -18.35
N GLN A 414 -5.47 -1.40 -19.14
CA GLN A 414 -5.78 -2.82 -18.93
C GLN A 414 -5.24 -3.36 -17.60
N ALA A 415 -4.12 -2.84 -17.10
CA ALA A 415 -3.62 -3.18 -15.76
C ALA A 415 -4.49 -2.60 -14.65
N LEU A 416 -5.03 -1.39 -14.81
CA LEU A 416 -6.00 -0.81 -13.88
C LEU A 416 -7.32 -1.60 -13.91
N GLU A 417 -7.85 -1.93 -15.09
CA GLU A 417 -9.06 -2.75 -15.27
C GLU A 417 -8.92 -4.13 -14.62
N LEU A 418 -7.82 -4.85 -14.87
CA LEU A 418 -7.57 -6.18 -14.28
C LEU A 418 -7.37 -6.13 -12.76
N LEU A 419 -6.77 -5.04 -12.26
CA LEU A 419 -6.58 -4.81 -10.84
C LEU A 419 -7.91 -4.51 -10.13
N ILE A 420 -8.74 -3.63 -10.70
CA ILE A 420 -10.10 -3.34 -10.20
C ILE A 420 -10.95 -4.61 -10.22
N GLY A 421 -10.98 -5.37 -11.32
CA GLY A 421 -11.71 -6.64 -11.39
C GLY A 421 -11.19 -7.72 -10.43
N SER A 422 -9.94 -7.62 -9.97
CA SER A 422 -9.39 -8.48 -8.90
C SER A 422 -9.79 -7.98 -7.49
N LEU A 423 -9.92 -6.66 -7.30
CA LEU A 423 -10.39 -6.04 -6.05
C LEU A 423 -11.90 -6.26 -5.84
N GLU A 424 -12.73 -6.12 -6.89
CA GLU A 424 -14.17 -6.47 -6.87
C GLU A 424 -14.43 -7.93 -6.47
N GLN A 425 -13.47 -8.82 -6.72
CA GLN A 425 -13.51 -10.23 -6.34
C GLN A 425 -12.79 -10.52 -5.00
N ALA A 426 -12.22 -9.49 -4.35
CA ALA A 426 -11.32 -9.58 -3.20
C ALA A 426 -10.19 -10.63 -3.37
N SER A 427 -9.76 -10.86 -4.61
CA SER A 427 -8.98 -12.04 -5.00
C SER A 427 -7.92 -11.74 -6.05
N LEU A 428 -6.66 -11.67 -5.59
CA LEU A 428 -5.47 -11.62 -6.42
C LEU A 428 -4.61 -12.87 -6.19
N PRO A 429 -4.96 -14.04 -6.77
CA PRO A 429 -4.10 -15.22 -6.71
C PRO A 429 -2.72 -14.98 -7.33
N CYS A 430 -1.67 -15.49 -6.67
CA CYS A 430 -0.30 -15.49 -7.20
C CYS A 430 -0.21 -16.35 -8.46
N HIS A 431 0.51 -15.85 -9.47
CA HIS A 431 0.71 -16.53 -10.76
C HIS A 431 1.38 -17.91 -10.58
N PHE A 432 2.46 -18.00 -9.79
CA PHE A 432 3.20 -19.24 -9.55
C PHE A 432 2.64 -20.11 -8.41
N ASN A 433 1.71 -19.58 -7.61
CA ASN A 433 1.00 -20.35 -6.59
C ASN A 433 -0.46 -19.87 -6.44
N PRO A 434 -1.38 -20.35 -7.30
CA PRO A 434 -2.77 -19.88 -7.30
C PRO A 434 -3.56 -20.16 -6.01
N SER A 435 -3.02 -20.94 -5.07
CA SER A 435 -3.62 -21.12 -3.74
C SER A 435 -3.42 -19.94 -2.79
N VAL A 436 -2.53 -19.00 -3.15
CA VAL A 436 -2.19 -17.81 -2.37
C VAL A 436 -2.89 -16.58 -2.95
N ASN A 437 -3.95 -16.11 -2.30
CA ASN A 437 -4.54 -14.79 -2.56
C ASN A 437 -3.71 -13.71 -1.85
N LEU A 438 -3.12 -12.76 -2.58
CA LEU A 438 -2.35 -11.67 -1.99
C LEU A 438 -3.22 -10.68 -1.21
N PHE A 439 -4.49 -10.50 -1.59
CA PHE A 439 -5.40 -9.57 -0.91
C PHE A 439 -5.95 -10.11 0.42
N SER A 440 -5.64 -11.36 0.82
CA SER A 440 -6.17 -11.95 2.05
C SER A 440 -5.67 -11.32 3.36
N SER A 441 -4.71 -10.39 3.29
CA SER A 441 -4.22 -9.59 4.42
C SER A 441 -4.76 -8.15 4.46
N LEU A 442 -5.47 -7.72 3.41
CA LEU A 442 -6.14 -6.41 3.35
C LEU A 442 -7.55 -6.53 3.96
N ARG A 443 -8.06 -5.42 4.50
CA ARG A 443 -9.45 -5.33 4.95
C ARG A 443 -10.40 -5.08 3.78
N GLU A 444 -11.65 -5.48 3.92
CA GLU A 444 -12.72 -5.20 2.95
C GLU A 444 -12.85 -3.68 2.69
N GLU A 445 -12.78 -2.86 3.75
CA GLU A 445 -12.75 -1.39 3.68
C GLU A 445 -11.55 -0.85 2.86
N GLU A 446 -10.37 -1.44 3.01
CA GLU A 446 -9.17 -1.03 2.27
C GLU A 446 -9.24 -1.45 0.80
N ILE A 447 -9.83 -2.61 0.50
CA ILE A 447 -10.06 -3.10 -0.86
C ILE A 447 -11.05 -2.19 -1.60
N ASP A 448 -12.14 -1.77 -0.94
CA ASP A 448 -13.13 -0.84 -1.49
C ASP A 448 -12.52 0.55 -1.75
N ASP A 449 -11.77 1.12 -0.80
CA ASP A 449 -11.11 2.44 -0.96
C ASP A 449 -10.07 2.43 -2.09
N ILE A 450 -9.24 1.38 -2.19
CA ILE A 450 -8.29 1.18 -3.29
C ILE A 450 -9.04 1.04 -4.62
N GLY A 451 -10.11 0.26 -4.66
CA GLY A 451 -10.95 0.07 -5.85
C GLY A 451 -11.57 1.38 -6.34
N TYR A 452 -12.09 2.21 -5.43
CA TYR A 452 -12.66 3.52 -5.76
C TYR A 452 -11.60 4.51 -6.26
N ALA A 453 -10.41 4.52 -5.67
CA ALA A 453 -9.30 5.35 -6.12
C ALA A 453 -8.85 4.98 -7.55
N LEU A 454 -8.70 3.68 -7.84
CA LEU A 454 -8.34 3.19 -9.18
C LEU A 454 -9.46 3.42 -10.20
N TYR A 455 -10.72 3.24 -9.83
CA TYR A 455 -11.87 3.50 -10.71
C TYR A 455 -12.03 4.99 -11.05
N SER A 456 -11.69 5.89 -10.10
CA SER A 456 -11.56 7.32 -10.38
C SER A 456 -10.40 7.60 -11.35
N GLY A 457 -9.26 6.91 -11.16
CA GLY A 457 -8.11 6.96 -12.08
C GLY A 457 -8.34 6.30 -13.45
N LEU A 458 -9.40 5.52 -13.66
CA LEU A 458 -9.83 5.11 -15.00
C LEU A 458 -10.68 6.18 -15.71
N GLN A 459 -11.33 7.07 -14.96
CA GLN A 459 -12.10 8.19 -15.51
C GLN A 459 -11.20 9.37 -15.88
N GLU A 460 -10.20 9.65 -15.05
CA GLU A 460 -9.17 10.68 -15.30
C GLU A 460 -7.76 10.08 -15.08
N PRO A 461 -7.21 9.34 -16.07
CA PRO A 461 -5.89 8.69 -15.96
C PRO A 461 -4.73 9.66 -15.72
N GLU A 462 -4.85 10.91 -16.17
CA GLU A 462 -3.92 12.00 -15.87
C GLU A 462 -3.93 12.43 -14.39
N GLY A 463 -4.93 12.00 -13.60
CA GLY A 463 -4.99 12.23 -12.15
C GLY A 463 -4.14 11.26 -11.33
N LEU A 464 -3.55 10.23 -11.96
CA LEU A 464 -2.63 9.26 -11.34
C LEU A 464 -1.14 9.57 -11.62
N LEU A 465 -0.83 10.60 -12.41
CA LEU A 465 0.49 10.89 -13.01
C LEU A 465 1.01 12.30 -12.67
#